data_AF-A0A485AC39-F1
#
_entry.id   AF-A0A485AC39-F1
#
_cell.length_a   1.000
_cell.length_b   1.000
_cell.length_c   1.000
_cell.angle_alpha   90.00
_cell.angle_beta   90.00
_cell.angle_gamma   90.00
#
_symmetry.space_group_name_H-M   'P 1'
#
loop_
_entity.id
_entity.type
_entity.pdbx_description
1 polymer ?
#
loop_
_entity_poly.entity_id
_entity_poly.type
_entity_poly.pdbx_seq_one_letter_code
_entity_poly.pdbx_strand_id
1 'polypeptide(L)' 'MYATARLSWRVLTKEVTVKRLKKQGNIVELLPENSEFSPIVVNLREQNFTIEGLAVGVIRNGEWL' A
#
# COMPACT_ATOMS: atom_id res chain seq x y z
N MET A 1 -8.10 -3.56 7.70
CA MET A 1 -6.71 -3.89 8.09
C MET A 1 -5.77 -3.00 7.29
N TYR A 2 -4.83 -2.31 7.93
CA TYR A 2 -3.84 -1.46 7.26
C TYR A 2 -2.54 -2.23 7.06
N ALA A 3 -2.03 -2.24 5.84
CA ALA A 3 -0.80 -2.95 5.52
C ALA A 3 0.21 -1.99 4.91
N THR A 4 1.47 -2.21 5.27
CA THR A 4 2.59 -1.67 4.51
C THR A 4 2.82 -2.61 3.36
N ALA A 5 2.65 -2.12 2.14
CA ALA A 5 2.83 -2.89 0.93
C ALA A 5 3.90 -2.26 0.06
N ARG A 6 4.65 -3.12 -0.62
CA ARG A 6 5.61 -2.74 -1.64
C ARG A 6 5.05 -3.08 -3.00
N LEU A 7 4.96 -2.06 -3.83
CA LEU A 7 4.59 -2.15 -5.23
C LEU A 7 5.87 -2.11 -6.06
N SER A 8 6.08 -3.15 -6.86
CA SER A 8 7.17 -3.14 -7.85
C SER A 8 6.53 -3.10 -9.23
N TRP A 9 6.54 -1.91 -9.86
CA TRP A 9 6.19 -1.83 -11.27
C TRP A 9 7.29 -2.51 -12.11
N ARG A 10 6.92 -2.96 -13.32
CA ARG A 10 7.64 -3.97 -14.11
C ARG A 10 9.13 -3.76 -14.36
N VAL A 11 9.75 -2.58 -14.15
CA VAL A 11 11.21 -2.47 -14.32
C VAL A 11 11.96 -1.48 -13.42
N LEU A 12 11.41 -0.37 -12.88
CA LEU A 12 12.30 0.69 -12.34
C LEU A 12 11.94 1.35 -10.99
N THR A 13 10.72 1.21 -10.46
CA THR A 13 10.33 1.93 -9.22
C THR A 13 9.74 0.95 -8.19
N LYS A 14 10.38 0.87 -7.03
CA LYS A 14 9.95 0.07 -5.88
C LYS A 14 9.33 1.00 -4.84
N GLU A 15 8.06 1.34 -5.01
CA GLU A 15 7.35 2.23 -4.09
C GLU A 15 6.81 1.44 -2.89
N VAL A 16 6.96 2.01 -1.69
CA VAL A 16 6.39 1.46 -0.45
C VAL A 16 5.27 2.40 -0.01
N THR A 17 4.11 1.84 0.32
CA THR A 17 2.94 2.62 0.72
C THR A 17 2.21 1.96 1.89
N VAL A 18 1.60 2.79 2.74
CA VAL A 18 0.68 2.34 3.79
C VAL A 18 -0.72 2.73 3.36
N LYS A 19 -1.58 1.72 3.20
CA LYS A 19 -2.97 1.86 2.75
C LYS A 19 -3.85 0.80 3.41
N ARG A 20 -5.16 0.99 3.35
CA ARG A 20 -6.09 -0.09 3.70
C ARG A 20 -6.09 -1.11 2.56
N LEU A 21 -5.78 -2.36 2.91
CA LEU A 21 -5.75 -3.46 1.95
C LEU A 21 -7.15 -4.05 1.77
N LYS A 22 -7.60 -4.17 0.52
CA LYS A 22 -8.80 -4.92 0.12
C LYS A 22 -8.45 -5.83 -1.04
N LYS A 23 -8.52 -7.14 -0.84
CA LYS A 23 -8.20 -8.15 -1.87
C LYS A 23 -9.45 -8.84 -2.37
N GLN A 24 -9.62 -8.92 -3.69
CA GLN A 24 -10.71 -9.60 -4.37
C GLN A 24 -10.13 -10.48 -5.48
N GLY A 25 -9.93 -11.77 -5.17
CA GLY A 25 -9.28 -12.70 -6.10
C GLY A 25 -7.85 -12.26 -6.44
N ASN A 26 -7.61 -11.96 -7.73
CA ASN A 26 -6.32 -11.51 -8.25
C ASN A 26 -6.17 -9.99 -8.29
N ILE A 27 -7.21 -9.25 -7.89
CA ILE A 27 -7.17 -7.80 -7.81
C ILE A 27 -6.96 -7.40 -6.35
N VAL A 28 -5.99 -6.53 -6.12
CA VAL A 28 -5.73 -5.89 -4.84
C VAL A 28 -6.02 -4.41 -4.99
N GLU A 29 -6.87 -3.88 -4.12
CA GLU A 29 -7.17 -2.46 -4.00
C GLU A 29 -6.48 -1.93 -2.74
N LEU A 30 -5.67 -0.88 -2.91
CA LEU A 30 -5.07 -0.13 -1.82
C LEU A 30 -5.87 1.17 -1.65
N LEU A 31 -6.76 1.16 -0.65
CA LEU A 31 -7.67 2.26 -0.40
C LEU A 31 -6.98 3.34 0.46
N PRO A 32 -7.07 4.62 0.07
CA PRO A 32 -6.65 5.72 0.92
C PRO A 32 -7.68 6.01 2.02
N GLU A 33 -7.23 6.62 3.11
CA GLU A 33 -8.10 7.16 4.17
C GLU A 33 -8.34 8.67 4.03
N ASN A 34 -7.85 9.27 2.95
CA ASN A 34 -8.14 10.66 2.58
C ASN A 34 -8.90 10.65 1.24
N SER A 35 -10.05 11.34 1.20
CA SER A 35 -10.93 11.47 0.02
C SER A 35 -10.29 12.17 -1.17
N GLU A 36 -9.21 12.91 -0.97
CA GLU A 36 -8.46 13.57 -2.05
C GLU A 36 -7.63 12.59 -2.89
N PHE A 37 -7.45 11.35 -2.41
CA PHE A 37 -6.65 10.34 -3.09
C PHE A 37 -7.55 9.26 -3.71
N SER A 38 -7.14 8.78 -4.88
CA SER A 38 -7.80 7.64 -5.53
C SER A 38 -7.22 6.30 -5.07
N PRO A 39 -8.02 5.23 -5.02
CA PRO A 39 -7.52 3.86 -4.82
C PRO A 39 -6.45 3.47 -5.83
N ILE A 40 -5.44 2.73 -5.37
CA ILE A 40 -4.48 2.07 -6.28
C ILE A 40 -4.97 0.65 -6.53
N VAL A 41 -5.22 0.31 -7.79
CA VAL A 41 -5.66 -1.02 -8.21
C VAL A 41 -4.48 -1.80 -8.78
N VAL A 42 -4.29 -3.01 -8.27
CA VAL A 42 -3.14 -3.86 -8.55
C VAL A 42 -3.63 -5.20 -9.07
N ASN A 43 -3.26 -5.54 -10.31
CA ASN A 43 -3.52 -6.87 -10.86
C ASN A 43 -2.34 -7.80 -10.58
N LEU A 44 -2.52 -8.76 -9.67
CA LEU A 44 -1.48 -9.71 -9.26
C LEU A 44 -0.96 -10.62 -10.38
N ARG A 45 -1.66 -10.67 -11.53
CA ARG A 45 -1.20 -11.41 -12.72
C ARG A 45 -0.21 -10.62 -13.59
N GLU A 46 -0.20 -9.30 -13.45
CA GLU A 46 0.56 -8.41 -14.34
C GLU A 46 1.74 -7.72 -13.65
N GLN A 47 1.68 -7.58 -12.32
CA GLN A 47 2.68 -6.88 -11.52
C GLN A 47 3.00 -7.60 -10.22
N ASN A 48 4.25 -7.48 -9.77
CA ASN A 48 4.69 -8.02 -8.51
C ASN A 48 4.19 -7.14 -7.35
N PHE A 49 3.60 -7.80 -6.36
CA PHE A 49 3.05 -7.17 -5.16
C PHE A 49 3.47 -7.95 -3.92
N THR A 50 4.04 -7.24 -2.94
CA THR A 50 4.46 -7.84 -1.68
C THR A 50 3.88 -7.05 -0.52
N ILE A 51 3.36 -7.76 0.48
CA ILE A 51 2.98 -7.15 1.77
C ILE A 51 4.21 -7.23 2.67
N GLU A 52 4.70 -6.09 3.12
CA GLU A 52 5.89 -5.98 3.97
C GLU A 52 5.53 -6.18 5.45
N GLY A 53 4.33 -5.77 5.86
CA GLY A 53 3.89 -5.95 7.24
C GLY A 53 2.50 -5.38 7.53
N LEU A 54 2.03 -5.67 8.75
CA LEU A 54 0.81 -5.14 9.31
C LEU A 54 1.12 -3.87 10.10
N ALA A 55 0.37 -2.79 9.86
CA ALA A 55 0.46 -1.60 10.69
C ALA A 55 -0.25 -1.86 12.02
N VAL A 56 0.48 -1.79 13.15
CA VAL A 56 -0.02 -2.14 14.50
C VAL A 56 -0.15 -0.93 15.44
N GLY A 57 0.35 0.23 15.04
CA GLY A 57 0.33 1.45 15.85
C GLY A 57 0.99 2.59 15.11
N VAL A 58 0.86 3.80 15.66
CA VAL A 58 1.50 5.01 15.14
C VAL A 58 2.29 5.65 16.27
N ILE A 59 3.55 5.94 16.03
CA ILE A 59 4.37 6.79 16.92
C ILE A 59 4.37 8.18 16.32
N ARG A 60 3.98 9.18 17.11
CA ARG A 60 4.00 10.59 16.73
C ARG A 60 4.97 11.31 17.66
N ASN A 61 6.22 11.45 17.23
CA ASN A 61 7.14 12.39 17.84
C ASN A 61 7.00 13.70 17.07
N GLY A 62 6.48 14.72 17.74
CA GLY A 62 6.14 16.02 17.14
C GLY A 62 7.34 16.92 16.82
N GLU A 63 8.57 16.43 16.91
CA GLU A 63 9.78 17.20 16.65
C GLU A 63 10.47 16.70 15.39
N TRP A 64 10.32 17.48 14.33
CA TRP A 64 11.36 17.62 13.32
C TRP A 64 12.06 18.93 13.66
N LEU A 65 13.27 18.87 14.23
CA LEU A 65 14.16 20.03 14.34
C LEU A 65 14.70 20.40 12.96
#